data_AF-A0A2N2U125-F1
#
_entry.id   AF-A0A2N2U125-F1
#
_cell.length_a   1.000
_cell.length_b   1.000
_cell.length_c   1.000
_cell.angle_alpha   90.00
_cell.angle_beta   90.00
_cell.angle_gamma   90.00
#
_symmetry.space_group_name_H-M   'P 1'
#
loop_
_entity.id
_entity.type
_entity.pdbx_description
1 polymer ?
#
loop_
_entity_poly.entity_id
_entity_poly.type
_entity_poly.pdbx_seq_one_letter_code
_entity_poly.pdbx_strand_id
1 'polypeptide(L)'
;MDEPLAALDAGARADILPYLDQLHRRLAIPVLYVSHSVEEVARLADHLVCLEAGRVAWQGEAADGLARLGAATEHRACVVAREGGWTVLEIGGQTLRLPGIDAEPGDALRLRIEKNA
;
A
#
# COMPACT_ATOMS: atom_id res chain seq x y z
N MET A 1 -16.70 6.90 11.69
CA MET A 1 -16.93 7.54 10.39
C MET A 1 -17.25 6.43 9.41
N ASP A 2 -18.37 6.55 8.72
CA ASP A 2 -18.85 5.53 7.77
C ASP A 2 -18.65 6.05 6.35
N GLU A 3 -17.72 5.45 5.61
CA GLU A 3 -17.29 5.80 4.25
C GLU A 3 -17.25 7.32 3.94
N PRO A 4 -16.54 8.15 4.75
CA PRO A 4 -16.65 9.60 4.65
C PRO A 4 -16.08 10.19 3.34
N LEU A 5 -15.29 9.39 2.59
CA LEU A 5 -14.66 9.80 1.33
C LEU A 5 -15.34 9.17 0.10
N ALA A 6 -16.43 8.40 0.25
CA ALA A 6 -17.06 7.69 -0.86
C ALA A 6 -17.60 8.61 -1.96
N ALA A 7 -18.03 9.82 -1.60
CA ALA A 7 -18.57 10.80 -2.55
C ALA A 7 -17.50 11.64 -3.28
N LEU A 8 -16.21 11.47 -2.93
CA LEU A 8 -15.11 12.24 -3.52
C LEU A 8 -14.46 11.49 -4.67
N ASP A 9 -14.15 12.24 -5.73
CA ASP A 9 -13.28 11.76 -6.80
C ASP A 9 -11.84 11.52 -6.31
N ALA A 10 -11.04 10.84 -7.14
CA ALA A 10 -9.68 10.46 -6.77
C ALA A 10 -8.77 11.66 -6.46
N GLY A 11 -8.96 12.80 -7.14
CA GLY A 11 -8.15 14.00 -6.91
C GLY A 11 -8.48 14.65 -5.58
N ALA A 12 -9.77 14.91 -5.33
CA ALA A 12 -10.24 15.45 -4.06
C ALA A 12 -9.90 14.54 -2.87
N ARG A 13 -9.90 13.22 -3.08
CA ARG A 13 -9.48 12.24 -2.07
C ARG A 13 -7.98 12.34 -1.77
N ALA A 14 -7.15 12.45 -2.80
CA ALA A 14 -5.71 12.63 -2.64
C ALA A 14 -5.37 13.93 -1.90
N ASP A 15 -6.16 14.98 -2.12
CA ASP A 15 -5.99 16.26 -1.44
C ASP A 15 -6.39 16.21 0.04
N ILE A 16 -7.48 15.51 0.39
CA ILE A 16 -8.00 15.49 1.77
C ILE A 16 -7.28 14.49 2.68
N LEU A 17 -6.77 13.38 2.13
CA LEU A 17 -6.12 12.30 2.88
C LEU A 17 -4.95 12.76 3.78
N PRO A 18 -4.01 13.61 3.31
CA PRO A 18 -2.93 14.13 4.15
C PRO A 18 -3.42 14.89 5.38
N TYR A 19 -4.54 15.61 5.26
CA TYR A 19 -5.12 16.33 6.39
C TYR A 19 -5.73 15.38 7.41
N LEU A 20 -6.38 14.30 6.97
CA LEU A 20 -6.92 13.28 7.85
C LEU A 20 -5.82 12.52 8.60
N ASP A 21 -4.73 12.16 7.93
CA ASP A 21 -3.55 11.55 8.56
C ASP A 21 -2.95 12.49 9.62
N GLN A 22 -2.77 13.77 9.29
CA GLN A 22 -2.26 14.75 10.26
C GLN A 22 -3.21 14.94 11.45
N LEU A 23 -4.52 14.95 11.21
CA LEU A 23 -5.53 15.09 12.25
C LEU A 23 -5.51 13.89 13.19
N HIS A 24 -5.48 12.68 12.63
CA HIS A 24 -5.34 11.42 13.38
C HIS A 24 -4.10 11.43 14.28
N ARG A 25 -2.95 11.85 13.76
CA ARG A 25 -1.70 11.94 14.55
C ARG A 25 -1.74 13.00 15.66
N ARG A 26 -2.47 14.08 15.45
CA ARG A 26 -2.51 15.23 16.39
C ARG A 26 -3.57 15.09 17.47
N LEU A 27 -4.68 14.43 17.17
CA LEU A 27 -5.77 14.25 18.10
C LEU A 27 -5.65 12.88 18.76
N ALA A 28 -5.48 12.85 20.08
CA ALA A 28 -5.53 11.62 20.88
C ALA A 28 -6.98 11.13 21.05
N ILE A 29 -7.73 11.02 19.95
CA ILE A 29 -9.13 10.60 19.93
C ILE A 29 -9.20 9.28 19.15
N PRO A 30 -9.73 8.20 19.74
CA PRO A 30 -9.97 6.97 19.01
C PRO A 30 -10.95 7.20 17.85
N VAL A 31 -10.55 6.82 16.64
CA VAL A 31 -11.40 6.92 15.44
C VAL A 31 -11.72 5.52 14.94
N LEU A 32 -13.01 5.20 14.83
CA LEU A 32 -13.47 4.05 14.06
C LEU A 32 -13.76 4.52 12.64
N TYR A 33 -13.00 4.02 11.67
CA TYR A 33 -13.12 4.39 10.26
C TYR A 33 -13.53 3.17 9.44
N VAL A 34 -14.66 3.27 8.73
CA VAL A 34 -15.18 2.21 7.84
C VAL A 34 -14.93 2.62 6.40
N SER A 35 -14.24 1.76 5.65
CA SER A 35 -13.94 1.99 4.24
C SER A 35 -13.70 0.67 3.52
N HIS A 36 -14.11 0.62 2.25
CA HIS A 36 -13.75 -0.45 1.33
C HIS A 36 -12.47 -0.14 0.53
N SER A 37 -11.87 1.05 0.72
CA SER A 37 -10.64 1.45 0.05
C SER A 37 -9.42 1.00 0.81
N VAL A 38 -8.64 0.10 0.19
CA VAL A 38 -7.36 -0.37 0.73
C VAL A 38 -6.35 0.78 0.91
N GLU A 39 -6.38 1.79 0.03
CA GLU A 39 -5.47 2.94 0.11
C GLU A 39 -5.77 3.83 1.33
N GLU A 40 -7.04 4.04 1.65
CA GLU A 40 -7.44 4.79 2.85
C GLU A 40 -7.02 4.06 4.11
N VAL A 41 -7.29 2.75 4.18
CA VAL A 41 -6.88 1.90 5.29
C VAL A 41 -5.36 1.92 5.47
N ALA A 42 -4.60 1.80 4.37
CA ALA A 42 -3.14 1.82 4.41
C ALA A 42 -2.54 3.13 4.92
N ARG A 43 -3.26 4.25 4.77
CA ARG A 43 -2.81 5.58 5.21
C ARG A 43 -3.27 5.94 6.62
N LEU A 44 -4.47 5.53 7.02
CA LEU A 44 -5.14 6.04 8.23
C LEU A 44 -5.22 5.03 9.38
N ALA A 45 -5.18 3.73 9.11
CA ALA A 45 -5.47 2.72 10.12
C ALA A 45 -4.20 2.25 10.84
N ASP A 46 -4.23 2.23 12.17
CA ASP A 46 -3.25 1.52 13.00
C ASP A 46 -3.67 0.06 13.22
N HIS A 47 -4.98 -0.18 13.31
CA HIS A 47 -5.59 -1.48 13.53
C HIS A 47 -6.71 -1.70 12.51
N LEU A 48 -6.80 -2.91 11.98
CA LEU A 48 -7.77 -3.28 10.96
C LEU A 48 -8.68 -4.40 11.47
N VAL A 49 -9.97 -4.30 11.15
CA VAL A 49 -10.97 -5.35 11.37
C VAL A 49 -11.63 -5.62 10.03
N CYS A 50 -11.45 -6.82 9.51
CA CYS A 50 -12.07 -7.28 8.28
C CYS A 50 -13.39 -8.00 8.61
N LEU A 51 -14.47 -7.55 7.99
CA LEU A 51 -15.79 -8.15 8.12
C LEU A 51 -16.15 -8.89 6.84
N GLU A 52 -16.61 -10.13 6.97
CA GLU A 52 -17.14 -10.95 5.90
C GLU A 52 -18.47 -11.56 6.34
N ALA A 53 -19.52 -11.40 5.53
CA ALA A 53 -20.87 -11.89 5.84
C ALA A 53 -21.36 -11.51 7.26
N GLY A 54 -21.05 -10.30 7.72
CA GLY A 54 -21.45 -9.79 9.04
C GLY A 54 -20.67 -10.40 10.22
N ARG A 55 -19.57 -11.11 9.96
CA ARG A 55 -18.68 -11.68 10.99
C ARG A 55 -17.27 -11.15 10.84
N VAL A 56 -16.53 -11.09 11.95
CA VAL A 56 -15.10 -10.76 11.92
C VAL A 56 -14.35 -11.92 11.28
N ALA A 57 -13.85 -11.70 10.07
CA ALA A 57 -12.99 -12.65 9.36
C ALA A 57 -11.55 -12.55 9.86
N TRP A 58 -11.09 -11.34 10.16
CA TRP A 58 -9.72 -11.09 10.64
C TRP A 58 -9.64 -9.77 11.43
N GLN A 59 -8.74 -9.70 12.41
CA GLN A 59 -8.42 -8.46 13.11
C GLN A 59 -6.95 -8.43 13.59
N GLY A 60 -6.34 -7.25 13.63
CA GLY A 60 -4.97 -7.04 14.11
C GLY A 60 -4.37 -5.71 13.65
N GLU A 61 -3.05 -5.56 13.77
CA GLU A 61 -2.32 -4.39 13.26
C GLU A 61 -2.58 -4.20 11.76
N ALA A 62 -2.83 -2.96 11.33
CA ALA A 62 -3.18 -2.69 9.94
C ALA A 62 -2.12 -3.19 8.95
N ALA A 63 -0.84 -3.08 9.29
CA ALA A 63 0.27 -3.58 8.48
C ALA A 63 0.15 -5.10 8.18
N ASP A 64 -0.15 -5.89 9.20
CA ASP A 64 -0.35 -7.34 9.11
C ASP A 64 -1.58 -7.72 8.27
N GLY A 65 -2.63 -6.91 8.35
CA GLY A 65 -3.85 -7.11 7.58
C GLY A 65 -3.70 -6.72 6.11
N LEU A 66 -3.05 -5.60 5.84
CA LEU A 66 -2.75 -5.10 4.50
C LEU A 66 -1.85 -6.06 3.73
N ALA A 67 -0.85 -6.64 4.39
CA ALA A 67 0.00 -7.68 3.80
C ALA A 67 -0.83 -8.91 3.35
N ARG A 68 -1.85 -9.30 4.12
CA ARG A 68 -2.76 -10.41 3.78
C ARG A 68 -3.68 -10.09 2.61
N LEU A 69 -4.14 -8.83 2.53
CA LEU A 69 -5.01 -8.35 1.46
C LEU A 69 -4.28 -8.16 0.12
N GLY A 70 -2.96 -8.36 0.08
CA GLY A 70 -2.17 -8.09 -1.12
C GLY A 70 -2.17 -6.61 -1.51
N ALA A 71 -2.47 -5.73 -0.54
CA ALA A 71 -2.37 -4.30 -0.69
C ALA A 71 -0.94 -3.98 -1.10
N ALA A 72 -0.77 -3.53 -2.35
CA ALA A 72 0.51 -3.42 -3.03
C ALA A 72 1.61 -2.85 -2.12
N THR A 73 2.55 -3.70 -1.73
CA THR A 73 3.74 -3.28 -1.01
C THR A 73 4.65 -2.55 -2.00
N GLU A 74 4.82 -1.24 -1.81
CA GLU A 74 5.81 -0.45 -2.55
C GLU A 74 7.20 -0.86 -2.06
N HIS A 75 7.96 -1.54 -2.92
CA HIS A 75 9.30 -2.01 -2.61
C HIS A 75 10.34 -1.12 -3.27
N ARG A 76 11.39 -0.75 -2.55
CA ARG A 76 12.60 -0.18 -3.15
C ARG A 76 13.48 -1.31 -3.66
N ALA A 77 13.87 -1.21 -4.92
CA ALA A 77 14.74 -2.15 -5.60
C ALA A 77 15.97 -1.42 -6.15
N CYS A 78 17.13 -2.07 -6.14
CA CYS A 78 18.32 -1.57 -6.83
C CYS A 78 18.54 -2.36 -8.11
N VAL A 79 18.88 -1.71 -9.22
CA VAL A 79 19.30 -2.40 -10.43
C VAL A 79 20.71 -2.94 -10.23
N VAL A 80 20.88 -4.25 -10.37
CA VAL A 80 22.18 -4.92 -10.14
C VAL A 80 22.90 -5.20 -11.46
N ALA A 81 22.15 -5.56 -12.51
CA ALA A 81 22.72 -5.93 -13.80
C ALA A 81 21.69 -5.82 -14.93
N ARG A 82 22.19 -5.71 -16.17
CA ARG A 82 21.39 -5.76 -17.40
C ARG A 82 22.01 -6.76 -18.37
N GLU A 83 21.28 -7.84 -18.66
CA GLU A 83 21.79 -8.94 -19.49
C GLU A 83 20.70 -9.45 -20.43
N GLY A 84 20.99 -9.54 -21.74
CA GLY A 84 20.13 -10.22 -22.70
C GLY A 84 18.69 -9.70 -22.79
N GLY A 85 18.47 -8.40 -22.55
CA GLY A 85 17.13 -7.78 -22.53
C GLY A 85 16.40 -7.86 -21.19
N TRP A 86 17.04 -8.39 -20.15
CA TRP A 86 16.51 -8.44 -18.78
C TRP A 86 17.22 -7.43 -17.89
N THR A 87 16.44 -6.79 -17.01
CA THR A 87 16.90 -5.98 -15.90
C THR A 87 16.81 -6.81 -14.63
N VAL A 88 17.93 -6.98 -13.94
CA VAL A 88 18.04 -7.73 -12.69
C VAL A 88 17.97 -6.74 -11.53
N LEU A 89 17.01 -6.93 -10.63
CA LEU A 89 16.73 -6.07 -9.49
C LEU A 89 16.98 -6.81 -8.18
N GLU A 90 17.57 -6.14 -7.19
CA GLU A 90 17.69 -6.65 -5.82
C GLU A 90 16.70 -5.94 -4.90
N ILE A 91 15.91 -6.73 -4.17
CA ILE A 91 14.92 -6.26 -3.19
C ILE A 91 15.07 -7.11 -1.93
N GLY A 92 15.49 -6.51 -0.82
CA GLY A 92 15.54 -7.20 0.48
C GLY A 92 16.33 -8.52 0.46
N GLY A 93 17.41 -8.59 -0.33
CA GLY A 93 18.24 -9.79 -0.50
C GLY A 93 17.71 -10.85 -1.47
N GLN A 94 16.59 -10.58 -2.16
CA GLN A 94 16.05 -11.40 -3.24
C GLN A 94 16.30 -10.76 -4.60
N THR A 95 16.44 -11.58 -5.64
CA THR A 95 16.68 -11.11 -7.00
C THR A 95 15.43 -11.29 -7.87
N LEU A 96 14.94 -10.19 -8.45
CA LEU A 96 13.84 -10.18 -9.42
C LEU A 96 14.39 -9.93 -10.83
N ARG A 97 13.84 -10.59 -11.86
CA ARG A 97 14.21 -10.35 -13.27
C ARG A 97 13.01 -9.78 -14.00
N LEU A 98 13.15 -8.58 -14.53
CA LEU A 98 12.10 -7.87 -15.28
C LEU A 98 12.56 -7.62 -16.72
N PRO A 99 11.67 -7.67 -17.72
CA PRO A 99 12.04 -7.43 -19.10
C PRO A 99 12.27 -5.93 -19.36
N GLY A 100 13.45 -5.60 -19.90
CA GLY A 100 13.70 -4.35 -20.62
C GLY A 100 13.40 -3.03 -19.91
N ILE A 101 13.65 -2.91 -18.60
CA ILE A 101 13.49 -1.63 -17.90
C ILE A 101 14.64 -0.69 -18.28
N ASP A 102 14.28 0.55 -18.62
CA ASP A 102 15.22 1.64 -18.91
C ASP A 102 15.77 2.23 -17.60
N ALA A 103 16.71 1.51 -17.00
CA ALA A 103 17.43 1.90 -15.79
C ALA A 103 18.84 1.30 -15.82
N GLU A 104 19.80 2.04 -15.27
CA GLU A 104 21.22 1.68 -15.21
C GLU A 104 21.53 0.89 -13.92
N PRO A 105 22.52 -0.02 -13.91
CA PRO A 105 23.01 -0.63 -12.69
C PRO A 105 23.38 0.43 -11.64
N GLY A 106 22.80 0.33 -10.44
CA GLY A 106 22.91 1.31 -9.37
C GLY A 106 21.66 2.20 -9.19
N ASP A 107 20.73 2.21 -10.14
CA ASP A 107 19.49 2.97 -10.02
C ASP A 107 18.54 2.37 -8.98
N ALA A 108 17.95 3.24 -8.17
CA ALA A 108 16.90 2.87 -7.23
C ALA A 108 15.52 3.00 -7.89
N LEU A 109 14.84 1.87 -8.06
CA LEU A 109 13.49 1.78 -8.59
C LEU A 109 12.47 1.56 -7.48
N ARG A 110 11.25 2.07 -7.69
CA ARG A 110 10.09 1.68 -6.88
C ARG A 110 9.27 0.66 -7.65
N LEU A 111 9.05 -0.48 -7.01
CA LEU A 111 8.27 -1.57 -7.57
C LEU A 111 6.95 -1.66 -6.83
N ARG A 112 5.87 -1.72 -7.61
CA ARG A 112 4.53 -2.00 -7.12
C ARG A 112 4.14 -3.38 -7.64
N ILE A 113 4.11 -4.36 -6.75
CA ILE A 113 3.72 -5.73 -7.10
C ILE A 113 2.23 -5.86 -6.85
N GLU A 114 1.45 -5.98 -7.92
CA GLU A 114 0.03 -6.31 -7.85
C GLU A 114 -0.10 -7.84 -7.89
N LYS A 115 -0.80 -8.42 -6.92
CA LYS A 115 -1.15 -9.84 -6.97
C LYS A 115 -2.27 -10.00 -7.99
N ASN A 116 -1.95 -10.51 -9.17
CA ASN A 116 -2.97 -10.83 -10.17
C ASN A 116 -3.79 -12.03 -9.65
N ALA A 117 -5.09 -11.82 -9.43
CA ALA A 117 -6.06 -12.85 -9.08
C ALA A 117 -6.57 -13.57 -10.32
#